data_AF-A0A1M7ND42-F1
#
_entry.id   AF-A0A1M7ND42-F1
#
_cell.length_a   1.000
_cell.length_b   1.000
_cell.length_c   1.000
_cell.angle_alpha   90.00
_cell.angle_beta   90.00
_cell.angle_gamma   90.00
#
_symmetry.space_group_name_H-M   'P 1'
#
loop_
_entity.id
_entity.type
_entity.pdbx_description
1 polymer ?
#
loop_
_entity_poly.entity_id
_entity_poly.type
_entity_poly.pdbx_seq_one_letter_code
_entity_poly.pdbx_strand_id
1 'polypeptide(L)'
;MKRNHHLKELIENIKKTDEMISLHRTNNTLSIMVDQYEALKAKQISELIDGLSIPPYQSIESISVIKHILNKFYPNIPEGLVKQKELKELKDTI
;
A
#
# COMPACT_ATOMS: atom_id res chain seq x y z
N MET A 1 19.33 10.24 -5.52
CA MET A 1 18.75 11.05 -4.42
C MET A 1 17.25 11.33 -4.56
N LYS A 2 16.72 11.69 -5.75
CA LYS A 2 15.29 12.00 -5.95
C LYS A 2 14.31 10.88 -5.52
N ARG A 3 14.65 9.61 -5.76
CA ARG A 3 13.77 8.47 -5.44
C ARG A 3 13.62 8.19 -3.92
N ASN A 4 14.69 8.31 -3.13
CA ASN A 4 14.59 8.24 -1.67
C ASN A 4 13.73 9.38 -1.08
N HIS A 5 13.83 10.58 -1.66
CA HIS A 5 13.00 11.71 -1.27
C HIS A 5 11.52 11.41 -1.55
N HIS A 6 11.23 10.91 -2.75
CA HIS A 6 9.88 10.50 -3.16
C HIS A 6 9.28 9.46 -2.22
N LEU A 7 10.02 8.39 -1.88
CA LEU A 7 9.53 7.37 -0.95
C LEU A 7 9.25 7.94 0.45
N LYS A 8 10.07 8.88 0.93
CA LYS A 8 9.83 9.56 2.21
C LYS A 8 8.59 10.46 2.15
N GLU A 9 8.43 11.25 1.09
CA GLU A 9 7.23 12.07 0.88
C GLU A 9 5.98 11.20 0.81
N LEU A 10 6.05 10.06 0.14
CA LEU A 10 4.94 9.13 0.03
C LEU A 10 4.52 8.56 1.39
N ILE A 11 5.48 8.23 2.26
CA ILE A 11 5.20 7.81 3.64
C ILE A 11 4.49 8.92 4.43
N GLU A 12 4.97 10.16 4.33
CA GLU A 12 4.33 11.29 5.01
C GLU A 12 2.92 11.58 4.45
N ASN A 13 2.73 11.40 3.15
CA ASN A 13 1.41 11.55 2.52
C ASN A 13 0.42 10.48 3.02
N ILE A 14 0.86 9.22 3.16
CA ILE A 14 0.03 8.13 3.73
C ILE A 14 -0.40 8.48 5.16
N LYS A 15 0.50 9.01 6.00
CA LYS A 15 0.17 9.44 7.37
C LYS A 15 -0.88 10.54 7.38
N LYS A 16 -0.72 11.57 6.55
CA LYS A 16 -1.70 12.66 6.43
C LYS A 16 -3.05 12.16 5.95
N THR A 17 -3.06 11.22 5.00
CA THR A 17 -4.32 10.61 4.52
C THR A 17 -4.99 9.81 5.64
N ASP A 18 -4.24 9.07 6.46
CA ASP A 18 -4.76 8.39 7.65
C ASP A 18 -5.36 9.37 8.67
N GLU A 19 -4.72 10.50 8.92
CA GLU A 19 -5.24 11.55 9.79
C GLU A 19 -6.58 12.10 9.28
N MET A 20 -6.72 12.31 7.96
CA MET A 20 -7.98 12.76 7.34
C MET A 20 -9.09 11.71 7.45
N ILE A 21 -8.78 10.43 7.24
CA ILE A 21 -9.73 9.33 7.44
C ILE A 21 -10.23 9.34 8.89
N SER A 22 -9.32 9.44 9.86
CA SER A 22 -9.65 9.46 11.29
C SER A 22 -10.50 10.68 11.67
N LEU A 23 -10.13 11.87 11.17
CA LEU A 23 -10.87 13.11 11.38
C LEU A 23 -12.30 12.99 10.85
N HIS A 24 -12.47 12.48 9.64
CA HIS A 24 -13.79 12.40 9.01
C HIS A 24 -14.69 11.33 9.64
N ARG A 25 -14.13 10.22 10.10
CA ARG A 25 -14.84 9.21 10.89
C ARG A 25 -15.30 9.75 12.25
N THR A 26 -14.44 10.50 12.94
CA THR A 26 -14.74 11.08 14.26
C THR A 26 -15.81 12.17 14.19
N ASN A 27 -15.78 12.98 13.13
CA ASN A 27 -16.72 14.09 12.93
C ASN A 27 -18.06 13.66 12.32
N ASN A 28 -18.31 12.36 12.17
CA ASN A 28 -19.53 11.80 11.57
C ASN A 28 -19.82 12.39 10.18
N THR A 29 -18.75 12.65 9.42
CA THR A 29 -18.83 13.25 8.08
C THR A 29 -19.42 12.25 7.09
N LEU A 30 -19.92 12.74 5.94
CA LEU A 30 -20.45 11.90 4.86
C LEU A 30 -19.49 10.74 4.53
N SER A 31 -20.02 9.51 4.47
CA SER A 31 -19.27 8.28 4.13
C SER A 31 -18.40 8.44 2.88
N ILE A 32 -18.90 9.18 1.90
CA ILE A 32 -18.23 9.45 0.63
C ILE A 32 -16.83 10.07 0.84
N MET A 33 -16.66 10.97 1.81
CA MET A 33 -15.36 11.59 2.08
C MET A 33 -14.37 10.56 2.63
N VAL A 34 -14.82 9.71 3.55
CA VAL A 34 -14.00 8.62 4.10
C VAL A 34 -13.59 7.66 2.98
N ASP A 35 -14.53 7.28 2.11
CA ASP A 35 -14.28 6.37 0.99
C ASP A 35 -13.25 6.94 0.00
N GLN A 36 -13.30 8.25 -0.28
CA GLN A 36 -12.33 8.93 -1.13
C GLN A 36 -10.91 8.89 -0.53
N TYR A 37 -10.77 9.15 0.78
CA TYR A 37 -9.47 9.11 1.43
C TYR A 37 -8.93 7.68 1.55
N GLU A 38 -9.78 6.68 1.80
CA GLU A 38 -9.38 5.26 1.79
C GLU A 38 -8.88 4.83 0.39
N ALA A 39 -9.55 5.26 -0.69
CA ALA A 39 -9.09 5.02 -2.06
C ALA A 39 -7.74 5.70 -2.36
N LEU A 40 -7.56 6.94 -1.90
CA LEU A 40 -6.31 7.67 -2.05
C LEU A 40 -5.16 6.96 -1.30
N LYS A 41 -5.42 6.52 -0.08
CA LYS A 41 -4.46 5.76 0.73
C LYS A 41 -4.04 4.47 0.03
N ALA A 42 -5.00 3.73 -0.53
CA ALA A 42 -4.70 2.50 -1.27
C ALA A 42 -3.78 2.76 -2.46
N LYS A 43 -4.02 3.85 -3.21
CA LYS A 43 -3.15 4.27 -4.32
C LYS A 43 -1.72 4.59 -3.85
N GLN A 44 -1.58 5.36 -2.77
CA GLN A 44 -0.27 5.74 -2.24
C GLN A 44 0.52 4.51 -1.73
N ILE A 45 -0.16 3.55 -1.10
CA ILE A 45 0.46 2.31 -0.66
C ILE A 45 0.93 1.47 -1.87
N SER A 46 0.12 1.38 -2.93
CA SER A 46 0.53 0.70 -4.17
C SER A 46 1.82 1.31 -4.74
N GLU A 47 1.86 2.64 -4.83
CA GLU A 47 3.04 3.36 -5.33
C GLU A 47 4.28 3.14 -4.45
N LEU A 48 4.10 2.98 -3.14
CA LEU A 48 5.18 2.67 -2.21
C LEU A 48 5.73 1.26 -2.44
N ILE A 49 4.85 0.29 -2.65
CA ILE A 49 5.21 -1.09 -2.96
C ILE A 49 5.95 -1.15 -4.30
N ASP A 50 5.47 -0.47 -5.33
CA ASP A 50 6.12 -0.41 -6.65
C ASP A 50 7.52 0.18 -6.53
N GLY A 51 7.67 1.28 -5.78
CA GLY A 51 8.95 1.93 -5.56
C GLY A 51 9.98 1.06 -4.83
N LEU A 52 9.53 0.20 -3.90
CA LEU A 52 10.37 -0.75 -3.17
C LEU A 52 10.70 -2.01 -3.98
N SER A 53 9.85 -2.37 -4.94
CA SER A 53 9.98 -3.59 -5.76
C SER A 53 10.93 -3.41 -6.96
N ILE A 54 11.40 -2.20 -7.23
CA ILE A 54 12.25 -1.86 -8.38
C ILE A 54 13.70 -1.61 -7.93
N PRO A 55 14.71 -1.96 -8.75
CA PRO A 55 16.10 -1.60 -8.48
C PRO A 55 16.30 -0.09 -8.17
N PRO A 56 17.21 0.28 -7.24
CA PRO A 56 18.14 -0.60 -6.52
C PRO A 56 17.57 -1.19 -5.22
N TYR A 57 16.29 -0.92 -4.90
CA TYR A 57 15.71 -1.33 -3.62
C TYR A 57 15.20 -2.76 -3.62
N GLN A 58 15.11 -3.41 -4.78
CA GLN A 58 14.71 -4.80 -4.87
C GLN A 58 15.72 -5.70 -4.13
N SER A 59 15.38 -6.10 -2.91
CA SER A 59 16.20 -6.92 -2.03
C SER A 59 15.30 -7.72 -1.08
N ILE A 60 15.87 -8.64 -0.32
CA ILE A 60 15.11 -9.41 0.69
C ILE A 60 14.54 -8.48 1.75
N GLU A 61 15.28 -7.45 2.14
CA GLU A 61 14.87 -6.44 3.12
C GLU A 61 13.67 -5.65 2.62
N SER A 62 13.65 -5.21 1.37
CA SER A 62 12.49 -4.47 0.82
C SER A 62 11.26 -5.35 0.71
N ILE A 63 11.41 -6.63 0.36
CA ILE A 63 10.31 -7.61 0.38
C ILE A 63 9.75 -7.78 1.80
N SER A 64 10.61 -7.83 2.82
CA SER A 64 10.18 -7.87 4.22
C SER A 64 9.39 -6.62 4.62
N VAL A 65 9.85 -5.43 4.19
CA VAL A 65 9.14 -4.17 4.40
C VAL A 65 7.78 -4.16 3.68
N ILE A 66 7.72 -4.60 2.43
CA ILE A 66 6.47 -4.73 1.66
C ILE A 66 5.50 -5.66 2.41
N LYS A 67 5.96 -6.81 2.89
CA LYS A 67 5.15 -7.73 3.70
C LYS A 67 4.62 -7.06 4.97
N HIS A 68 5.44 -6.27 5.66
CA HIS A 68 5.00 -5.52 6.84
C HIS A 68 3.94 -4.46 6.49
N ILE A 69 4.12 -3.73 5.39
CA ILE A 69 3.14 -2.75 4.89
C ILE A 69 1.81 -3.43 4.59
N LEU A 70 1.82 -4.55 3.87
CA LEU A 70 0.62 -5.31 3.54
C LEU A 70 -0.12 -5.78 4.79
N ASN A 71 0.59 -6.37 5.76
CA ASN A 71 -0.01 -6.81 7.01
C ASN A 71 -0.60 -5.66 7.83
N LYS A 72 0.02 -4.47 7.79
CA LYS A 72 -0.44 -3.30 8.53
C LYS A 72 -1.71 -2.70 7.93
N PHE A 73 -1.74 -2.52 6.61
CA PHE A 73 -2.81 -1.78 5.95
C PHE A 73 -3.91 -2.66 5.36
N TYR A 74 -3.61 -3.94 5.14
CA TYR A 74 -4.55 -4.93 4.63
C TYR A 74 -4.50 -6.21 5.49
N PRO A 75 -4.79 -6.13 6.80
CA PRO A 75 -4.69 -7.28 7.71
C PRO A 75 -5.68 -8.41 7.39
N ASN A 76 -6.76 -8.08 6.68
CA ASN A 76 -7.84 -9.01 6.34
C ASN A 76 -7.84 -9.32 4.84
N ILE A 77 -6.69 -9.46 4.18
CA ILE A 77 -6.65 -10.01 2.82
C ILE A 77 -7.03 -11.50 2.93
N PRO A 78 -8.20 -11.96 2.44
CA PRO A 78 -8.48 -13.38 2.35
C PRO A 78 -7.32 -14.11 1.67
N GLU A 79 -6.85 -15.19 2.29
CA GLU A 79 -5.98 -16.15 1.63
C GLU A 79 -6.63 -16.55 0.30
N GLY A 80 -6.00 -16.18 -0.82
CA GLY A 80 -6.51 -16.47 -2.17
C GLY A 80 -7.16 -15.31 -2.95
N LEU A 81 -7.04 -14.06 -2.49
CA LEU A 81 -7.54 -12.89 -3.24
C LEU A 81 -6.83 -12.63 -4.57
N VAL A 82 -5.57 -13.06 -4.68
CA VAL A 82 -4.96 -13.19 -6.00
C VAL A 82 -5.64 -14.38 -6.65
N LYS A 83 -6.42 -14.14 -7.71
CA LYS A 83 -7.00 -15.22 -8.51
C LYS A 83 -5.88 -16.21 -8.77
N GLN A 84 -5.96 -17.38 -8.14
CA GLN A 84 -4.87 -18.36 -8.12
C GLN A 84 -4.35 -18.66 -9.53
N LYS A 85 -5.20 -18.49 -10.55
CA LYS A 85 -4.86 -18.62 -11.95
C LYS A 85 -3.64 -17.79 -12.38
N GLU A 86 -3.58 -16.50 -12.04
CA GLU A 86 -2.48 -15.61 -12.49
C GLU A 86 -1.15 -15.89 -11.76
N LEU A 87 -1.20 -16.26 -10.48
CA LEU A 87 0.00 -16.70 -9.73
C LEU A 87 0.45 -18.11 -10.08
N LYS A 88 -0.48 -19.00 -10.41
CA LYS A 88 -0.19 -20.39 -10.79
C LYS A 88 0.46 -20.45 -12.16
N GLU A 89 -0.03 -19.65 -13.11
CA GLU A 89 0.63 -19.42 -14.40
C GLU A 89 2.06 -18.86 -14.21
N LEU A 90 2.26 -17.93 -13.27
CA LEU A 90 3.60 -17.41 -12.95
C LEU A 90 4.52 -18.48 -12.32
N LYS A 91 3.98 -19.30 -11.40
CA LYS A 91 4.71 -20.38 -10.71
C LYS A 91 5.07 -21.52 -11.66
N ASP A 92 4.24 -21.79 -12.67
CA ASP A 92 4.51 -22.80 -13.69
C ASP A 92 5.50 -22.29 -14.77
N THR A 93 5.82 -20.98 -14.77
CA THR A 93 6.73 -20.32 -15.72
C THR A 93 8.17 -20.15 -15.19
N ILE A 94 8.37 -20.19 -13.86
CA ILE A 94 9.69 -20.05 -13.19
C ILE A 94 10.14 -21.40 -12.66
#